data_AF-B6AX48-F1
#
_entry.id   AF-B6AX48-F1
#
_cell.length_a   1.000
_cell.length_b   1.000
_cell.length_c   1.000
_cell.angle_alpha   90.00
_cell.angle_beta   90.00
_cell.angle_gamma   90.00
#
_symmetry.space_group_name_H-M   'P 1'
#
loop_
_entity.id
_entity.type
_entity.pdbx_description
1 polymer ?
#
loop_
_entity_poly.entity_id
_entity_poly.type
_entity_poly.pdbx_seq_one_letter_code
_entity_poly.pdbx_strand_id
1 'polypeptide(L)'
;MLTSVAAVRRFVDIKPCRARPVHYEGSRTQERKESAMPDVVVVFWRDIPAQVMVGKGRRGSKRQLEERFEQAIDRAAMKVNAKDADAYLAEWRKAAPYPMEGEPDAIVEAEALRLEAEYDNDRLKALIAKDGWA
;
A
#
# COMPACT_ATOMS: atom_id res chain seq x y z
N MET A 1 -21.20 11.68 75.10
CA MET A 1 -21.65 12.56 74.00
C MET A 1 -20.83 12.20 72.76
N LEU A 2 -21.35 11.31 71.90
CA LEU A 2 -20.75 11.03 70.60
C LEU A 2 -21.82 11.28 69.53
N THR A 3 -21.52 12.23 68.66
CA THR A 3 -22.39 12.78 67.63
C THR A 3 -22.52 11.79 66.48
N SER A 4 -23.77 11.42 66.17
CA SER A 4 -24.14 10.60 65.02
C SER A 4 -23.96 11.39 63.72
N VAL A 5 -23.16 10.88 62.77
CA VAL A 5 -23.09 11.42 61.40
C VAL A 5 -23.82 10.43 60.49
N ALA A 6 -24.97 10.88 60.00
CA ALA A 6 -25.86 10.14 59.12
C ALA A 6 -25.23 9.92 57.74
N ALA A 7 -25.39 8.68 57.25
CA ALA A 7 -25.07 8.27 55.90
C ALA A 7 -26.08 8.87 54.90
N VAL A 8 -25.57 9.49 53.82
CA VAL A 8 -26.35 9.79 52.61
C VAL A 8 -25.79 8.95 51.48
N ARG A 9 -26.34 7.75 51.29
CA ARG A 9 -26.12 6.94 50.09
C ARG A 9 -26.95 7.56 48.96
N ARG A 10 -26.29 8.19 47.97
CA ARG A 10 -26.92 8.49 46.68
C ARG A 10 -27.21 7.17 45.98
N PHE A 11 -28.48 6.83 45.90
CA PHE A 11 -28.99 5.73 45.08
C PHE A 11 -28.98 6.21 43.62
N VAL A 12 -27.98 5.79 42.85
CA VAL A 12 -28.01 5.94 41.39
C VAL A 12 -28.82 4.77 40.86
N ASP A 13 -30.00 5.08 40.33
CA ASP A 13 -30.87 4.12 39.67
C ASP A 13 -30.20 3.68 38.35
N ILE A 14 -29.43 2.59 38.39
CA ILE A 14 -28.92 1.93 37.19
C ILE A 14 -30.10 1.15 36.60
N LYS A 15 -30.79 1.74 35.62
CA LYS A 15 -31.74 1.00 34.80
C LYS A 15 -31.01 -0.18 34.15
N PRO A 16 -31.45 -1.45 34.35
CA PRO A 16 -30.90 -2.56 33.59
C PRO A 16 -31.25 -2.34 32.11
N CYS A 17 -30.21 -2.18 31.29
CA CYS A 17 -30.33 -2.23 29.85
C CYS A 17 -30.91 -3.60 29.49
N ARG A 18 -32.16 -3.65 29.02
CA ARG A 18 -32.74 -4.88 28.46
C ARG A 18 -31.90 -5.24 27.24
N ALA A 19 -31.00 -6.20 27.39
CA ALA A 19 -30.33 -6.85 26.29
C ALA A 19 -31.40 -7.49 25.40
N ARG A 20 -31.67 -6.87 24.25
CA ARG A 20 -32.38 -7.55 23.16
C ARG A 20 -31.44 -8.65 22.64
N PRO A 21 -31.94 -9.87 22.37
CA PRO A 21 -31.15 -10.86 21.68
C PRO A 21 -30.78 -10.30 20.32
N VAL A 22 -29.49 -10.07 20.10
CA VAL A 22 -28.95 -9.85 18.76
C VAL A 22 -29.02 -11.21 18.09
N HIS A 23 -30.11 -11.45 17.36
CA HIS A 23 -30.07 -12.48 16.32
C HIS A 23 -29.06 -11.99 15.29
N TYR A 24 -27.84 -12.52 15.35
CA TYR A 24 -26.94 -12.47 14.22
C TYR A 24 -27.49 -13.47 13.20
N GLU A 25 -28.56 -13.09 12.50
CA GLU A 25 -28.79 -13.64 11.17
C GLU A 25 -27.57 -13.24 10.38
N GLY A 26 -26.67 -14.20 10.21
CA GLY A 26 -25.43 -14.03 9.47
C GLY A 26 -25.80 -13.42 8.13
N SER A 27 -25.55 -12.12 8.00
CA SER A 27 -25.66 -11.41 6.75
C SER A 27 -24.64 -12.10 5.86
N ARG A 28 -25.14 -13.03 5.05
CA ARG A 28 -24.54 -13.46 3.80
C ARG A 28 -24.42 -12.19 2.98
N THR A 29 -23.40 -11.41 3.31
CA THR A 29 -22.98 -10.25 2.57
C THR A 29 -22.46 -10.89 1.31
N GLN A 30 -23.33 -10.84 0.30
CA GLN A 30 -23.12 -11.42 -1.00
C GLN A 30 -21.68 -11.19 -1.42
N GLU A 31 -21.03 -12.26 -1.88
CA GLU A 31 -19.94 -12.18 -2.84
C GLU A 31 -20.44 -11.38 -4.05
N ARG A 32 -20.51 -10.06 -3.91
CA ARG A 32 -20.23 -9.20 -5.03
C ARG A 32 -18.74 -9.39 -5.25
N LYS A 33 -18.38 -10.44 -6.00
CA LYS A 33 -17.37 -10.29 -7.05
C LYS A 33 -17.89 -9.18 -7.95
N GLU A 34 -17.88 -7.95 -7.44
CA GLU A 34 -17.64 -6.80 -8.25
C GLU A 34 -16.37 -7.21 -8.97
N SER A 35 -16.41 -7.31 -10.30
CA SER A 35 -15.19 -7.29 -11.10
C SER A 35 -14.47 -6.01 -10.72
N ALA A 36 -13.75 -6.07 -9.60
CA ALA A 36 -13.03 -4.94 -9.09
C ALA A 36 -12.03 -4.70 -10.19
N MET A 37 -12.09 -3.50 -10.75
CA MET A 37 -11.07 -3.01 -11.63
C MET A 37 -10.13 -2.21 -10.73
N PRO A 38 -9.29 -2.85 -9.88
CA PRO A 38 -8.42 -2.10 -9.02
C PRO A 38 -7.47 -1.23 -9.86
N ASP A 39 -7.16 -0.06 -9.31
CA ASP A 39 -6.17 0.82 -9.91
C ASP A 39 -4.77 0.24 -9.71
N VAL A 40 -4.06 0.03 -10.80
CA VAL A 40 -2.65 -0.35 -10.82
C VAL A 40 -1.80 0.90 -10.82
N VAL A 41 -0.83 0.96 -9.91
CA VAL A 41 0.11 2.06 -9.76
C VAL A 41 1.51 1.48 -9.72
N VAL A 42 2.34 1.88 -10.68
CA VAL A 42 3.77 1.55 -10.67
C VAL A 42 4.55 2.71 -10.06
N VAL A 43 5.44 2.37 -9.13
CA VAL A 43 6.37 3.30 -8.49
C VAL A 43 7.68 3.25 -9.24
N PHE A 44 8.18 4.41 -9.59
CA PHE A 44 9.45 4.60 -10.29
C PHE A 44 10.38 5.46 -9.45
N TRP A 45 11.67 5.19 -9.58
CA TRP A 45 12.72 6.15 -9.30
C TRP A 45 13.24 6.67 -10.64
N ARG A 46 12.99 7.95 -10.95
CA ARG A 46 13.14 8.49 -12.31
C ARG A 46 12.45 7.58 -13.34
N ASP A 47 13.16 6.93 -14.26
CA ASP A 47 12.59 6.01 -15.25
C ASP A 47 12.83 4.52 -14.95
N ILE A 48 13.37 4.19 -13.76
CA ILE A 48 13.59 2.81 -13.31
C ILE A 48 12.40 2.38 -12.43
N PRO A 49 11.63 1.33 -12.81
CA PRO A 49 10.54 0.85 -11.99
C PRO A 49 11.08 0.12 -10.75
N ALA A 50 10.38 0.25 -9.62
CA ALA A 50 10.78 -0.32 -8.34
C ALA A 50 9.70 -1.21 -7.71
N GLN A 51 8.44 -0.79 -7.81
CA GLN A 51 7.33 -1.48 -7.16
C GLN A 51 6.05 -1.34 -7.96
N VAL A 52 5.22 -2.38 -7.95
CA VAL A 52 3.83 -2.33 -8.41
C VAL A 52 2.89 -2.40 -7.21
N MET A 53 1.86 -1.57 -7.22
CA MET A 53 0.79 -1.55 -6.23
C MET A 53 -0.55 -1.64 -6.94
N VAL A 54 -1.49 -2.40 -6.40
CA VAL A 54 -2.82 -2.59 -6.97
C VAL A 54 -3.87 -2.33 -5.90
N GLY A 55 -4.79 -1.41 -6.18
CA GLY A 55 -5.80 -0.97 -5.23
C GLY A 55 -5.28 0.01 -4.16
N LYS A 56 -6.16 0.36 -3.21
CA LYS A 56 -5.88 1.40 -2.19
C LYS A 56 -6.11 0.87 -0.78
N GLY A 57 -5.31 1.38 0.17
CA GLY A 57 -5.49 1.15 1.60
C GLY A 57 -5.10 -0.26 2.04
N ARG A 58 -5.77 -0.79 3.07
CA ARG A 58 -5.38 -2.07 3.73
C ARG A 58 -5.60 -3.31 2.87
N ARG A 59 -6.39 -3.21 1.79
CA ARG A 59 -6.66 -4.31 0.85
C ARG A 59 -5.85 -4.18 -0.44
N GLY A 60 -4.95 -3.20 -0.52
CA GLY A 60 -4.09 -3.05 -1.69
C GLY A 60 -3.00 -4.11 -1.69
N SER A 61 -2.78 -4.73 -2.84
CA SER A 61 -1.70 -5.66 -3.08
C SER A 61 -0.47 -4.89 -3.53
N LYS A 62 0.72 -5.33 -3.12
CA LYS A 62 1.97 -4.65 -3.45
C LYS A 62 3.05 -5.67 -3.70
N ARG A 63 3.84 -5.46 -4.75
CA ARG A 63 4.97 -6.32 -5.11
C ARG A 63 6.17 -5.48 -5.50
N GLN A 64 7.28 -5.72 -4.82
CA GLN A 64 8.58 -5.18 -5.21
C GLN A 64 9.12 -5.99 -6.38
N LEU A 65 9.78 -5.32 -7.32
CA LEU A 65 10.45 -6.00 -8.44
C LEU A 65 11.71 -6.71 -7.95
N GLU A 66 12.29 -7.54 -8.82
CA GLU A 66 13.59 -8.18 -8.57
C GLU A 66 14.69 -7.21 -8.11
N GLU A 67 15.64 -7.72 -7.32
CA GLU A 67 16.77 -6.97 -6.75
C GLU A 67 17.61 -6.24 -7.82
N ARG A 68 17.63 -6.74 -9.06
CA ARG A 68 18.35 -6.09 -10.17
C ARG A 68 17.91 -4.63 -10.40
N PHE A 69 16.64 -4.31 -10.13
CA PHE A 69 16.11 -2.95 -10.22
C PHE A 69 16.64 -2.08 -9.08
N GLU A 70 16.67 -2.59 -7.86
CA GLU A 70 17.24 -1.90 -6.69
C GLU A 70 18.73 -1.59 -6.92
N GLN A 71 19.50 -2.57 -7.40
CA GLN A 71 20.91 -2.35 -7.74
C GLN A 71 21.09 -1.33 -8.88
N ALA A 72 20.18 -1.29 -9.85
CA ALA A 72 20.22 -0.30 -10.92
C ALA A 72 19.94 1.12 -10.38
N ILE A 73 18.97 1.27 -9.49
CA ILE A 73 18.65 2.52 -8.80
C ILE A 73 19.86 2.98 -7.98
N ASP A 74 20.45 2.11 -7.16
CA ASP A 74 21.62 2.44 -6.36
C ASP A 74 22.79 2.91 -7.23
N ARG A 75 23.13 2.18 -8.30
CA ARG A 75 24.20 2.59 -9.23
C ARG A 75 23.92 3.93 -9.90
N ALA A 76 22.68 4.17 -10.34
CA ALA A 76 22.29 5.43 -10.96
C ALA A 76 22.35 6.59 -9.94
N ALA A 77 21.89 6.36 -8.71
CA ALA A 77 21.93 7.33 -7.61
C ALA A 77 23.37 7.69 -7.19
N MET A 78 24.24 6.68 -7.07
CA MET A 78 25.65 6.86 -6.78
C MET A 78 26.36 7.65 -7.88
N LYS A 79 26.03 7.36 -9.15
CA LYS A 79 26.62 8.04 -10.32
C LYS A 79 26.24 9.51 -10.42
N VAL A 80 24.98 9.86 -10.12
CA VAL A 80 24.58 11.28 -10.08
C VAL A 80 25.17 12.05 -8.91
N ASN A 81 25.93 11.37 -8.02
CA ASN A 81 26.61 11.95 -6.88
C ASN A 81 25.68 12.94 -6.17
N ALA A 82 24.47 12.47 -5.87
CA ALA A 82 23.48 13.23 -5.12
C ALA A 82 24.07 13.49 -3.74
N LYS A 83 24.88 14.56 -3.64
CA LYS A 83 25.57 14.98 -2.42
C LYS A 83 24.59 15.29 -1.29
N ASP A 84 23.33 15.44 -1.63
CA ASP A 84 22.22 15.53 -0.71
C ASP A 84 21.33 14.30 -0.91
N ALA A 85 21.25 13.43 0.11
CA ALA A 85 20.35 12.28 0.15
C ALA A 85 18.88 12.67 -0.12
N ASP A 86 18.54 13.94 0.02
CA ASP A 86 17.25 14.53 -0.34
C ASP A 86 16.94 14.42 -1.83
N ALA A 87 17.94 14.55 -2.71
CA ALA A 87 17.74 14.38 -4.16
C ALA A 87 17.47 12.92 -4.55
N TYR A 88 17.89 11.95 -3.73
CA TYR A 88 17.54 10.54 -3.95
C TYR A 88 16.07 10.25 -3.62
N LEU A 89 15.56 10.84 -2.53
CA LEU A 89 14.19 10.66 -2.06
C LEU A 89 13.17 11.53 -2.83
N ALA A 90 13.59 12.67 -3.37
CA ALA A 90 12.73 13.58 -4.12
C ALA A 90 12.30 13.03 -5.50
N GLU A 91 13.09 12.12 -6.09
CA GLU A 91 12.89 11.63 -7.46
C GLU A 91 11.99 10.38 -7.55
N TRP A 92 11.40 9.98 -6.43
CA TRP A 92 10.40 8.91 -6.40
C TRP A 92 9.07 9.42 -6.95
N ARG A 93 8.58 8.79 -8.02
CA ARG A 93 7.31 9.14 -8.66
C ARG A 93 6.39 7.93 -8.76
N LYS A 94 5.08 8.18 -8.64
CA LYS A 94 4.04 7.19 -8.93
C LYS A 94 3.51 7.47 -10.32
N ALA A 95 3.43 6.44 -11.16
CA ALA A 95 2.75 6.57 -12.44
C ALA A 95 1.25 6.83 -12.27
N ALA A 96 0.64 7.30 -13.35
CA ALA A 96 -0.81 7.46 -13.42
C ALA A 96 -1.49 6.12 -13.10
N PRO A 97 -2.38 6.08 -12.10
CA PRO A 97 -3.14 4.88 -11.82
C PRO A 97 -3.99 4.52 -13.03
N TYR A 98 -4.04 3.24 -13.38
CA TYR A 98 -4.90 2.76 -14.46
C TYR A 98 -5.69 1.53 -13.98
N PRO A 99 -7.00 1.45 -14.30
CA PRO A 99 -7.84 0.36 -13.84
C PRO A 99 -7.53 -0.92 -14.65
N MET A 100 -7.34 -2.04 -13.96
CA MET A 100 -7.20 -3.37 -14.58
C MET A 100 -8.20 -4.33 -13.96
N GLU A 101 -8.88 -5.14 -14.76
CA GLU A 101 -9.81 -6.15 -14.25
C GLU A 101 -9.06 -7.37 -13.69
N GLY A 102 -9.45 -7.82 -12.50
CA GLY A 102 -8.93 -9.07 -11.92
C GLY A 102 -8.66 -9.01 -10.42
N GLU A 103 -8.06 -10.08 -9.90
CA GLU A 103 -7.64 -10.15 -8.51
C GLU A 103 -6.38 -9.30 -8.28
N PRO A 104 -6.34 -8.42 -7.26
CA PRO A 104 -5.20 -7.54 -6.99
C PRO A 104 -3.85 -8.27 -6.90
N ASP A 105 -3.83 -9.45 -6.28
CA ASP A 105 -2.62 -10.28 -6.15
C ASP A 105 -2.18 -10.86 -7.51
N ALA A 106 -3.11 -11.28 -8.37
CA ALA A 106 -2.77 -11.79 -9.69
C ALA A 106 -2.26 -10.67 -10.61
N ILE A 107 -2.89 -9.49 -10.54
CA ILE A 107 -2.50 -8.32 -11.33
C ILE A 107 -1.11 -7.84 -10.93
N VAL A 108 -0.82 -7.74 -9.63
CA VAL A 108 0.48 -7.22 -9.16
C VAL A 108 1.63 -8.14 -9.57
N GLU A 109 1.41 -9.46 -9.55
CA GLU A 109 2.38 -10.46 -10.02
C GLU A 109 2.58 -10.38 -11.53
N ALA A 110 1.48 -10.36 -12.30
CA ALA A 110 1.53 -10.30 -13.76
C ALA A 110 2.23 -9.02 -14.25
N GLU A 111 1.92 -7.87 -13.63
CA GLU A 111 2.51 -6.59 -14.00
C GLU A 111 3.97 -6.49 -13.56
N ALA A 112 4.34 -7.05 -12.41
CA ALA A 112 5.74 -7.17 -12.01
C ALA A 112 6.54 -8.01 -13.01
N LEU A 113 6.04 -9.18 -13.41
CA LEU A 113 6.68 -10.04 -14.41
C LEU A 113 6.76 -9.36 -15.79
N ARG A 114 5.73 -8.60 -16.17
CA ARG A 114 5.73 -7.82 -17.42
C ARG A 114 6.83 -6.76 -17.41
N LEU A 115 6.96 -6.00 -16.33
CA LEU A 115 8.02 -5.00 -16.16
C LEU A 115 9.39 -5.66 -16.11
N GLU A 116 9.52 -6.79 -15.43
CA GLU A 116 10.74 -7.58 -15.37
C GLU A 116 11.19 -8.04 -16.76
N ALA A 117 10.27 -8.51 -17.60
CA ALA A 117 10.57 -8.92 -18.97
C ALA A 117 10.86 -7.72 -19.90
N GLU A 118 10.17 -6.60 -19.71
CA GLU A 118 10.33 -5.39 -20.53
C GLU A 118 11.63 -4.63 -20.21
N TYR A 119 12.07 -4.65 -18.95
CA TYR A 119 13.30 -4.03 -18.47
C TYR A 119 14.37 -5.10 -18.28
N ASP A 120 14.95 -5.51 -19.41
CA ASP A 120 16.12 -6.40 -19.41
C ASP A 120 17.36 -5.69 -18.83
N ASN A 121 18.42 -6.48 -18.63
CA ASN A 121 19.68 -5.99 -18.08
C ASN A 121 20.32 -4.89 -18.94
N ASP A 122 20.13 -4.90 -20.26
CA ASP A 122 20.78 -3.93 -21.14
C ASP A 122 20.04 -2.59 -21.15
N ARG A 123 18.71 -2.61 -21.08
CA ARG A 123 17.88 -1.43 -20.85
C ARG A 123 18.17 -0.80 -19.49
N LEU A 124 18.30 -1.61 -18.44
CA LEU A 124 18.69 -1.10 -17.12
C LEU A 124 20.08 -0.44 -17.15
N LYS A 125 21.07 -1.06 -17.81
CA LYS A 125 22.40 -0.43 -18.01
C LYS A 125 22.30 0.88 -18.78
N ALA A 126 21.48 0.94 -19.82
CA ALA A 126 21.27 2.16 -20.60
C ALA A 126 20.66 3.28 -19.72
N LEU A 127 19.69 2.95 -18.87
CA LEU A 127 19.12 3.89 -17.89
C LEU A 127 20.19 4.37 -16.90
N ILE A 128 21.01 3.48 -16.34
CA ILE A 128 22.11 3.85 -15.44
C ILE A 128 23.12 4.77 -16.17
N ALA A 129 23.45 4.48 -17.42
CA ALA A 129 24.35 5.31 -18.22
C ALA A 129 23.78 6.72 -18.45
N LYS A 130 22.45 6.84 -18.52
CA LYS A 130 21.70 8.10 -18.61
C LYS A 130 21.22 8.64 -17.26
N ASP A 131 21.84 8.23 -16.15
CA ASP A 131 21.53 8.77 -14.83
C ASP A 131 20.08 8.49 -14.36
N GLY A 132 19.50 7.39 -14.82
CA GLY A 132 18.14 6.97 -14.52
C GLY A 132 17.06 7.56 -15.45
N TRP A 133 17.46 8.20 -16.55
CA TRP A 133 16.54 8.79 -17.54
C TRP A 133 16.46 7.94 -18.83
N ALA A 134 15.27 7.77 -19.40
CA ALA A 134 15.02 6.99 -20.62
C ALA A 134 15.24 7.79 -21.92
#